data_AF-A0A1F9HWH1-F1
#
_entry.id   AF-A0A1F9HWH1-F1
#
_cell.length_a   1.000
_cell.length_b   1.000
_cell.length_c   1.000
_cell.angle_alpha   90.00
_cell.angle_beta   90.00
_cell.angle_gamma   90.00
#
_symmetry.space_group_name_H-M   'P 1'
#
loop_
_entity.id
_entity.type
_entity.pdbx_description
1 polymer ?
#
loop_
_entity_poly.entity_id
_entity_poly.type
_entity_poly.pdbx_seq_one_letter_code
_entity_poly.pdbx_strand_id
1 'polypeptide(L)'
;MGFSLRYIYGVGPVLAKKICEEAKIDENLRAEKLTEAQVASIREIIDSKHRVEGDLRRDIQADIKLLKDMGAYRGYRHIKHLPCRGQRSHTNARTAKGRPRVAIAGRKKAPGPVG
;
A
#
# COMPACT_ATOMS: atom_id res chain seq x y z
N MET A 1 -7.07 19.80 9.12
CA MET A 1 -6.76 18.54 9.81
C MET A 1 -7.21 17.31 9.05
N GLY A 2 -8.39 17.34 8.40
CA GLY A 2 -8.88 16.19 7.64
C GLY A 2 -7.95 15.70 6.51
N PHE A 3 -7.08 16.56 5.98
CA PHE A 3 -6.03 16.18 5.02
C PHE A 3 -4.75 15.68 5.69
N SER A 4 -4.33 16.30 6.80
CA SER A 4 -3.10 15.98 7.53
C SER A 4 -3.13 14.56 8.11
N LEU A 5 -4.28 14.11 8.59
CA LEU A 5 -4.42 12.74 9.12
C LEU A 5 -4.23 11.66 8.04
N ARG A 6 -4.44 11.98 6.76
CA ARG A 6 -4.32 11.01 5.65
C ARG A 6 -2.88 10.64 5.30
N TYR A 7 -1.90 11.34 5.87
CA TYR A 7 -0.49 10.95 5.76
C TYR A 7 -0.20 9.68 6.57
N ILE A 8 -1.05 9.34 7.55
CA ILE A 8 -0.93 8.11 8.32
C ILE A 8 -1.43 6.95 7.47
N TYR A 9 -0.59 5.92 7.32
CA TYR A 9 -0.95 4.73 6.56
C TYR A 9 -2.12 3.99 7.22
N GLY A 10 -3.18 3.77 6.44
CA GLY A 10 -4.45 3.20 6.92
C GLY A 10 -5.54 4.24 7.16
N VAL A 11 -5.20 5.53 7.22
CA VAL A 11 -6.17 6.61 7.41
C VAL A 11 -6.58 7.20 6.05
N GLY A 12 -7.75 6.79 5.56
CA GLY A 12 -8.36 7.35 4.36
C GLY A 12 -9.17 8.63 4.62
N PRO A 13 -9.74 9.25 3.57
CA PRO A 13 -10.55 10.47 3.70
C PRO A 13 -11.77 10.27 4.62
N VAL A 14 -12.43 9.12 4.53
CA VAL A 14 -13.60 8.77 5.35
C VAL A 14 -13.20 8.60 6.81
N LEU A 15 -12.07 7.94 7.07
CA LEU A 15 -11.61 7.69 8.43
C LEU A 15 -11.12 8.99 9.09
N ALA A 16 -10.37 9.81 8.36
CA ALA A 16 -9.93 11.13 8.84
C ALA A 16 -11.11 12.00 9.26
N LYS A 17 -12.21 11.98 8.49
CA LYS A 17 -13.44 12.70 8.81
C LYS A 17 -14.04 12.23 10.15
N LYS A 18 -14.21 10.91 10.29
CA LYS A 18 -14.74 10.28 11.50
C LYS A 18 -13.89 10.58 12.73
N ILE A 19 -12.57 10.53 12.61
CA ILE A 19 -11.64 10.84 13.71
C ILE A 19 -11.78 12.31 14.13
N CYS A 20 -11.89 13.24 13.17
CA CYS A 20 -12.13 14.65 13.48
C CYS A 20 -13.48 14.89 14.17
N GLU A 21 -14.55 14.24 13.70
CA GLU A 21 -15.89 14.29 14.31
C GLU A 21 -15.88 13.75 15.75
N GLU A 22 -15.25 12.59 15.98
CA GLU A 22 -15.13 11.99 17.33
C GLU A 22 -14.26 12.82 18.28
N ALA A 23 -13.15 13.37 17.79
CA ALA A 23 -12.28 14.24 18.56
C ALA A 23 -12.87 15.64 18.79
N LYS A 24 -14.02 15.95 18.17
CA LYS A 24 -14.68 17.26 18.17
C LYS A 24 -13.76 18.39 17.68
N ILE A 25 -13.00 18.13 16.62
CA ILE A 25 -12.05 19.06 16.02
C ILE A 25 -12.52 19.40 14.61
N ASP A 26 -12.48 20.68 14.27
CA ASP A 26 -12.82 21.13 12.93
C ASP A 26 -11.84 20.57 11.87
N GLU A 27 -12.40 20.06 10.78
CA GLU A 27 -11.63 19.41 9.72
C GLU A 27 -10.72 20.39 8.98
N ASN A 28 -11.07 21.69 8.93
CA ASN A 28 -10.32 22.73 8.22
C ASN A 28 -9.22 23.36 9.09
N LEU A 29 -9.23 23.09 10.39
CA LEU A 29 -8.21 23.58 11.31
C LEU A 29 -6.81 23.14 10.86
N ARG A 30 -5.83 24.04 10.88
CA ARG A 30 -4.44 23.68 10.58
C ARG A 30 -3.82 22.86 11.71
N ALA A 31 -2.89 21.96 11.36
CA ALA A 31 -2.22 21.09 12.34
C ALA A 31 -1.46 21.86 13.41
N GLU A 32 -0.84 22.97 13.02
CA GLU A 32 -0.08 23.87 13.90
C GLU A 32 -0.96 24.56 14.96
N LYS A 33 -2.28 24.63 14.74
CA LYS A 33 -3.22 25.31 15.64
C LYS A 33 -3.85 24.38 16.67
N LEU A 34 -3.48 23.09 16.68
CA LEU A 34 -4.00 22.17 17.68
C LEU A 34 -3.38 22.43 19.05
N THR A 35 -4.20 22.28 20.09
CA THR A 35 -3.70 22.18 21.45
C THR A 35 -3.16 20.77 21.72
N GLU A 36 -2.26 20.65 22.68
CA GLU A 36 -1.66 19.36 23.03
C GLU A 36 -2.71 18.34 23.51
N ALA A 37 -3.74 18.80 24.22
CA ALA A 37 -4.89 17.97 24.61
C ALA A 37 -5.66 17.41 23.40
N GLN A 38 -5.84 18.20 22.34
CA GLN A 38 -6.48 17.75 21.11
C GLN A 38 -5.62 16.73 20.36
N VAL A 39 -4.30 16.92 20.35
CA VAL A 39 -3.37 15.95 19.75
C VAL A 39 -3.41 14.63 20.51
N ALA A 40 -3.42 14.66 21.85
CA ALA A 40 -3.54 13.46 22.68
C ALA A 40 -4.85 12.71 22.39
N SER A 41 -5.98 13.42 22.35
CA SER A 41 -7.29 12.85 22.02
C SER A 41 -7.30 12.15 20.65
N ILE A 42 -6.74 12.79 19.61
CA ILE A 42 -6.64 12.17 18.29
C ILE A 42 -5.79 10.88 18.34
N ARG A 43 -4.66 10.90 19.05
CA ARG A 43 -3.79 9.72 19.18
C ARG A 43 -4.50 8.57 19.87
N GLU A 44 -5.17 8.83 20.98
CA GLU A 44 -5.94 7.82 21.72
C GLU A 44 -7.04 7.20 20.86
N ILE A 45 -7.76 8.00 20.08
CA ILE A 45 -8.80 7.49 19.16
C ILE A 45 -8.18 6.58 18.10
N ILE A 46 -7.05 6.98 17.52
CA ILE A 46 -6.36 6.20 16.50
C ILE A 46 -5.86 4.87 17.07
N ASP A 47 -5.13 4.91 18.18
CA ASP A 47 -4.50 3.72 18.76
C ASP A 47 -5.52 2.72 19.32
N SER A 48 -6.65 3.20 19.87
CA SER A 48 -7.67 2.34 20.47
C SER A 48 -8.61 1.68 19.45
N LYS A 49 -8.95 2.36 18.35
CA LYS A 49 -10.01 1.90 17.43
C LYS A 49 -9.50 1.46 16.07
N HIS A 50 -8.28 1.82 15.69
CA HIS A 50 -7.81 1.67 14.32
C HIS A 50 -6.44 1.02 14.23
N ARG A 51 -6.33 0.02 13.36
CA ARG A 51 -5.04 -0.59 13.01
C ARG A 51 -4.41 0.27 11.93
N VAL A 52 -3.32 0.96 12.27
CA VAL A 52 -2.61 1.88 11.38
C VAL A 52 -1.14 1.49 11.24
N GLU A 53 -0.46 2.09 10.27
CA GLU A 53 0.98 1.97 10.07
C GLU A 53 1.52 0.53 10.09
N GLY A 54 2.36 0.21 11.08
CA GLY A 54 3.10 -1.04 11.16
C GLY A 54 2.18 -2.24 11.29
N ASP A 55 1.13 -2.15 12.11
CA ASP A 55 0.25 -3.28 12.37
C ASP A 55 -0.58 -3.62 11.14
N LEU A 56 -1.16 -2.61 10.48
CA LEU A 56 -1.88 -2.83 9.23
C LEU A 56 -0.97 -3.40 8.13
N ARG A 57 0.30 -2.96 8.07
CA ARG A 57 1.28 -3.52 7.11
C ARG A 57 1.61 -4.97 7.42
N ARG A 58 1.77 -5.33 8.70
CA ARG A 58 2.05 -6.69 9.15
C ARG A 58 0.89 -7.62 8.82
N ASP A 59 -0.34 -7.18 9.04
CA ASP A 59 -1.54 -7.97 8.69
C ASP A 59 -1.61 -8.26 7.20
N ILE A 60 -1.46 -7.22 6.38
CA ILE A 60 -1.50 -7.37 4.92
C ILE A 60 -0.38 -8.32 4.46
N GLN A 61 0.80 -8.24 5.06
CA GLN A 61 1.89 -9.16 4.75
C GLN A 61 1.58 -10.59 5.19
N ALA A 62 0.98 -10.78 6.37
CA ALA A 62 0.56 -12.08 6.88
C ALA A 62 -0.51 -12.71 5.99
N ASP A 63 -1.51 -11.94 5.56
CA ASP A 63 -2.56 -12.39 4.64
C ASP A 63 -1.97 -12.82 3.29
N ILE A 64 -1.06 -12.02 2.73
CA ILE A 64 -0.37 -12.35 1.48
C ILE A 64 0.49 -13.61 1.66
N LYS A 65 1.17 -13.75 2.79
CA LYS A 65 1.98 -14.93 3.11
C LYS A 65 1.10 -16.18 3.19
N LEU A 66 -0.03 -16.11 3.89
CA LEU A 66 -0.99 -17.21 3.98
C LEU A 66 -1.47 -17.64 2.59
N LEU A 67 -1.82 -16.69 1.71
CA LEU A 67 -2.24 -17.00 0.34
C LEU A 67 -1.15 -17.72 -0.46
N LYS A 68 0.12 -17.39 -0.24
CA LYS A 68 1.28 -18.05 -0.88
C LYS A 68 1.49 -19.45 -0.34
N ASP A 69 1.49 -19.60 0.98
CA ASP A 69 1.77 -20.85 1.67
C ASP A 69 0.66 -21.89 1.40
N MET A 70 -0.59 -21.44 1.31
CA MET A 70 -1.74 -22.27 0.93
C MET A 70 -1.72 -22.72 -0.55
N GLY A 71 -0.92 -22.07 -1.41
CA GLY A 71 -0.88 -22.38 -2.84
C GLY A 71 -2.10 -21.89 -3.64
N ALA A 72 -2.89 -20.96 -3.10
CA ALA A 72 -4.02 -20.38 -3.80
C ALA A 72 -3.58 -19.62 -5.07
N TYR A 73 -4.44 -19.55 -6.11
CA TYR A 73 -4.13 -18.84 -7.36
C TYR A 73 -3.66 -17.40 -7.11
N ARG A 74 -4.31 -16.69 -6.18
CA ARG A 74 -3.90 -15.33 -5.78
C ARG A 74 -2.48 -15.31 -5.22
N GLY A 75 -2.12 -16.27 -4.36
CA GLY A 75 -0.76 -16.41 -3.83
C GLY A 75 0.27 -16.64 -4.93
N TYR A 76 0.01 -17.56 -5.86
CA TYR A 76 0.85 -17.79 -7.02
C TYR A 76 1.06 -16.51 -7.87
N ARG A 77 0.00 -15.71 -8.08
CA ARG A 77 0.10 -14.41 -8.78
C ARG A 77 0.96 -13.41 -8.00
N HIS A 78 0.85 -13.37 -6.67
CA HIS A 78 1.71 -12.55 -5.82
C HIS A 78 3.19 -12.96 -5.91
N ILE A 79 3.49 -14.26 -5.96
CA ILE A 79 4.86 -14.79 -6.15
C ILE A 79 5.43 -14.36 -7.51
N LYS A 80 4.63 -14.47 -8.58
CA LYS A 80 5.07 -14.09 -9.94
C LYS A 80 5.03 -12.59 -10.23
N HIS A 81 4.69 -11.75 -9.26
CA HIS A 81 4.51 -10.30 -9.44
C HIS A 81 3.53 -9.97 -10.59
N LEU A 82 2.42 -10.71 -10.65
CA LEU A 82 1.37 -10.52 -11.63
C LEU A 82 0.09 -9.97 -10.96
N PRO A 83 -0.74 -9.22 -11.70
CA PRO A 83 -2.04 -8.78 -11.19
C PRO A 83 -2.91 -9.96 -10.75
N CYS A 84 -3.54 -9.84 -9.58
CA CYS A 84 -4.31 -10.92 -8.95
C CYS A 84 -5.84 -10.76 -9.06
N ARG A 85 -6.35 -9.68 -9.67
CA ARG A 85 -7.79 -9.39 -9.81
C ARG A 85 -8.31 -9.63 -11.24
N GLY A 86 -7.75 -10.61 -11.94
CA GLY A 86 -8.18 -10.99 -13.29
C GLY A 86 -7.74 -10.05 -14.42
N GLN A 87 -6.87 -9.06 -14.16
CA GLN A 87 -6.39 -8.19 -15.23
C GLN A 87 -5.49 -8.95 -16.23
N ARG A 88 -5.65 -8.65 -17.53
CA ARG A 88 -4.78 -9.17 -18.60
C ARG A 88 -3.33 -8.74 -18.38
N SER A 89 -2.41 -9.69 -18.32
CA SER A 89 -0.99 -9.43 -17.99
C SER A 89 -0.02 -9.49 -19.18
N HIS A 90 -0.52 -9.59 -20.41
CA HIS A 90 0.31 -9.64 -21.62
C HIS A 90 0.97 -8.29 -21.91
N THR A 91 0.19 -7.19 -21.91
CA THR A 91 0.67 -5.84 -22.28
C THR A 91 0.87 -4.96 -21.03
N ASN A 92 -0.21 -4.60 -20.34
CA ASN A 92 -0.25 -3.53 -19.35
C ASN A 92 -0.25 -4.07 -17.91
N ALA A 93 0.91 -4.54 -17.45
CA ALA A 93 1.07 -5.06 -16.08
C ALA A 93 2.27 -4.44 -15.32
N ARG A 94 2.74 -3.26 -15.75
CA ARG A 94 3.99 -2.65 -15.26
C ARG A 94 3.97 -2.34 -13.76
N THR A 95 2.84 -1.88 -13.21
CA THR A 95 2.72 -1.59 -11.78
C THR A 95 2.98 -2.83 -10.91
N ALA A 96 2.57 -4.02 -11.37
CA ALA A 96 2.81 -5.27 -10.66
C ALA A 96 4.18 -5.89 -11.00
N LYS A 97 4.54 -5.95 -12.29
CA LYS A 97 5.79 -6.57 -12.77
C LYS A 97 7.05 -5.75 -12.46
N GLY A 98 6.89 -4.49 -12.09
CA GLY A 98 7.98 -3.53 -11.98
C GLY A 98 8.40 -2.96 -13.33
N ARG A 99 9.43 -2.09 -13.32
CA ARG A 99 10.02 -1.57 -14.55
C ARG A 99 10.54 -2.72 -15.40
N PRO A 100 10.45 -2.64 -16.75
CA PRO A 100 11.04 -3.63 -17.62
C PRO A 100 12.51 -3.82 -17.23
N ARG A 101 12.94 -5.06 -17.06
CA ARG A 101 14.39 -5.33 -17.01
C ARG A 101 14.94 -4.75 -18.29
N VAL A 102 15.80 -3.74 -18.17
CA VAL A 102 16.46 -3.12 -19.32
C VAL A 102 17.06 -4.28 -20.10
N ALA A 103 16.66 -4.43 -21.36
CA ALA A 103 17.34 -5.37 -22.23
C ALA A 103 18.80 -4.93 -22.22
N ILE A 104 19.70 -5.79 -21.74
CA ILE A 104 21.14 -5.53 -21.85
C ILE A 104 21.42 -5.50 -23.35
N ALA A 105 21.35 -4.29 -23.94
CA ALA A 105 21.79 -4.03 -25.29
C ALA A 105 23.29 -4.31 -25.29
N GLY A 106 23.69 -5.48 -25.78
CA GLY A 106 25.11 -5.83 -25.78
C GLY A 106 25.51 -7.28 -26.04
N ARG A 107 24.61 -8.28 -26.03
CA ARG A 107 24.98 -9.61 -26.53
C ARG A 107 24.69 -9.71 -28.03
N LYS A 108 25.65 -9.27 -28.86
CA LYS A 108 25.73 -9.73 -30.26
C LYS A 108 25.81 -11.25 -30.21
N LYS A 109 24.83 -11.93 -30.80
CA LYS A 109 24.89 -13.37 -31.07
C LYS A 109 26.00 -13.56 -32.11
N ALA A 110 27.06 -14.30 -31.79
CA ALA A 110 28.09 -14.64 -32.77
C ALA A 110 27.42 -15.40 -33.93
N PRO A 111 27.78 -15.12 -35.21
CA PRO A 111 27.29 -15.93 -36.31
C PRO A 111 27.74 -17.38 -36.08
N GLY A 112 26.79 -18.32 -36.17
CA GLY A 112 27.08 -19.75 -36.09
C GLY A 112 27.94 -20.19 -37.28
N PRO A 113 28.64 -21.34 -37.18
CA PRO A 113 29.51 -21.80 -38.25
C PRO A 113 28.68 -22.01 -39.51
N VAL A 114 29.16 -21.46 -40.63
CA VAL A 114 28.62 -21.73 -41.95
C VAL A 114 29.09 -23.15 -42.31
N GLY A 115 28.13 -24.07 -42.41
CA GLY A 115 28.36 -25.41 -42.98
C GLY A 115 28.40 -25.37 -44.48
#